data_AF-A0A3D0Y9Y4-F1
#
_entry.id   AF-A0A3D0Y9Y4-F1
#
_cell.length_a   1.000
_cell.length_b   1.000
_cell.length_c   1.000
_cell.angle_alpha   90.00
_cell.angle_beta   90.00
_cell.angle_gamma   90.00
#
_symmetry.space_group_name_H-M   'P 1'
#
loop_
_entity.id
_entity.type
_entity.pdbx_description
1 polymer ?
#
loop_
_entity_poly.entity_id
_entity_poly.type
_entity_poly.pdbx_seq_one_letter_code
_entity_poly.pdbx_strand_id
1 'polypeptide(L)'
;MVILSINSELNVFLLVVCVGFFLGVIYDLIRIARRVYKHGSLAINIEDLIFWVFTIFILFEFLRYNNSGEFRGFILIGCVIGSILYFSLLSNILFKMGVIFLKYINYLVNKLFKLLNFINFFSKIPLLSEKIRVLYNKKNMK
;
A
#
# COMPACT_ATOMS: atom_id res chain seq x y z
N MET A 1 14.57 -38.32 11.86
CA MET A 1 13.84 -38.10 10.60
C MET A 1 12.48 -38.77 10.73
N VAL A 2 11.43 -37.99 11.01
CA VAL A 2 10.05 -38.52 11.05
C VAL A 2 9.57 -38.57 9.61
N ILE A 3 9.30 -39.78 9.10
CA ILE A 3 8.71 -39.95 7.77
C ILE A 3 7.24 -39.55 7.89
N LEU A 4 6.92 -38.35 7.39
CA LEU A 4 5.55 -37.88 7.27
C LEU A 4 4.83 -38.69 6.18
N SER A 5 3.53 -38.90 6.35
CA SER A 5 2.71 -39.52 5.30
C SER A 5 2.64 -38.60 4.07
N ILE A 6 2.53 -39.16 2.86
CA ILE A 6 2.36 -38.37 1.62
C ILE A 6 1.25 -37.33 1.76
N ASN A 7 0.14 -37.68 2.40
CA ASN A 7 -0.99 -36.77 2.60
C ASN A 7 -0.63 -35.57 3.48
N SER A 8 0.18 -35.78 4.53
CA SER A 8 0.65 -34.67 5.37
C SER A 8 1.64 -33.75 4.65
N GLU A 9 2.51 -34.28 3.80
CA GLU A 9 3.44 -33.45 3.01
C GLU A 9 2.72 -32.63 1.94
N LEU A 10 1.72 -33.22 1.29
CA LEU A 10 0.84 -32.50 0.35
C LEU A 10 0.08 -31.35 1.02
N ASN A 11 -0.42 -31.55 2.24
CA ASN A 11 -1.10 -30.49 2.98
C ASN A 11 -0.16 -29.32 3.31
N VAL A 12 1.07 -29.62 3.75
CA VAL A 12 2.09 -28.58 4.00
C VAL A 12 2.45 -27.86 2.70
N PHE A 13 2.55 -28.60 1.59
CA PHE A 13 2.78 -28.01 0.27
C PHE A 13 1.67 -27.04 -0.12
N LEU A 14 0.41 -27.45 -0.04
CA LEU A 14 -0.73 -26.57 -0.35
C LEU A 14 -0.79 -25.34 0.57
N LEU A 15 -0.47 -25.51 1.85
CA LEU A 15 -0.43 -24.39 2.79
C LEU A 15 0.68 -23.40 2.42
N VAL A 16 1.85 -23.85 1.97
CA VAL A 16 2.90 -22.92 1.52
C VAL A 16 2.52 -22.24 0.20
N VAL A 17 1.73 -22.87 -0.67
CA VAL A 17 1.16 -22.20 -1.85
C VAL A 17 0.25 -21.05 -1.40
N CYS A 18 -0.59 -21.25 -0.39
CA CYS A 18 -1.41 -20.19 0.18
C CYS A 18 -0.57 -19.05 0.79
N VAL A 19 0.53 -19.39 1.49
CA VAL A 19 1.48 -18.40 2.02
C VAL A 19 2.13 -17.59 0.90
N GLY A 20 2.60 -18.24 -0.15
CA GLY A 20 3.16 -17.59 -1.33
C GLY A 20 2.16 -16.66 -2.01
N PHE A 21 0.92 -17.13 -2.17
CA PHE A 21 -0.17 -16.32 -2.71
C PHE A 21 -0.38 -15.05 -1.88
N PHE A 22 -0.42 -15.17 -0.55
CA PHE A 22 -0.56 -14.04 0.37
C PHE A 22 0.63 -13.07 0.30
N LEU A 23 1.86 -13.58 0.21
CA LEU A 23 3.05 -12.75 -0.01
C LEU A 23 2.98 -12.00 -1.35
N GLY A 24 2.45 -12.65 -2.38
CA GLY A 24 2.15 -12.01 -3.68
C GLY A 24 1.21 -10.82 -3.54
N VAL A 25 0.13 -10.95 -2.76
CA VAL A 25 -0.80 -9.84 -2.44
C VAL A 25 -0.04 -8.68 -1.80
N ILE A 26 0.76 -8.95 -0.76
CA ILE A 26 1.52 -7.91 -0.04
C ILE A 26 2.48 -7.19 -0.98
N TYR A 27 3.24 -7.93 -1.80
CA TYR A 27 4.16 -7.35 -2.75
C TYR A 27 3.46 -6.46 -3.78
N ASP A 28 2.28 -6.87 -4.25
CA ASP A 28 1.53 -6.09 -5.23
C ASP A 28 0.96 -4.80 -4.65
N LEU A 29 0.63 -4.76 -3.36
CA LEU A 29 0.28 -3.50 -2.67
C LEU A 29 1.46 -2.52 -2.67
N ILE A 30 2.67 -2.99 -2.37
CA ILE A 30 3.90 -2.18 -2.44
C ILE A 30 4.11 -1.70 -3.89
N ARG A 31 3.94 -2.59 -4.88
CA ARG A 31 4.03 -2.24 -6.31
C ARG A 31 2.99 -1.19 -6.73
N ILE A 32 1.76 -1.28 -6.24
CA ILE A 32 0.71 -0.27 -6.49
C ILE A 32 1.12 1.06 -5.87
N ALA A 33 1.58 1.07 -4.61
CA ALA A 33 2.05 2.29 -3.95
C ALA A 33 3.18 2.98 -4.73
N ARG A 34 4.14 2.21 -5.25
CA ARG A 34 5.24 2.71 -6.11
C ARG A 34 4.77 3.33 -7.42
N ARG A 35 3.67 2.86 -8.00
CA ARG A 35 3.10 3.45 -9.23
C ARG A 35 2.41 4.78 -8.99
N VAL A 36 2.06 5.05 -7.73
CA VAL A 36 1.13 6.13 -7.35
C VAL A 36 1.90 7.30 -6.77
N TYR A 37 2.84 7.00 -5.89
CA TYR A 37 3.76 7.99 -5.34
C TYR A 37 5.12 7.83 -6.03
N LYS A 38 5.72 8.95 -6.45
CA LYS A 38 7.07 8.93 -7.00
C LYS A 38 8.05 8.67 -5.87
N HIS A 39 8.53 7.43 -5.78
CA HIS A 39 9.59 7.05 -4.84
C HIS A 39 10.96 7.26 -5.49
N GLY A 40 11.94 7.75 -4.72
CA GLY A 40 13.35 7.76 -5.15
C GLY A 40 13.95 6.34 -5.12
N SER A 41 15.07 6.13 -5.81
CA SER A 41 15.71 4.80 -5.88
C SER A 41 16.04 4.21 -4.50
N LEU A 42 16.48 5.05 -3.55
CA LEU A 42 16.77 4.64 -2.19
C LEU A 42 15.52 4.13 -1.44
N ALA A 43 14.38 4.81 -1.60
CA ALA A 43 13.13 4.39 -0.98
C ALA A 43 12.66 3.03 -1.53
N ILE A 44 12.77 2.83 -2.84
CA ILE A 44 12.44 1.54 -3.49
C ILE A 44 13.29 0.40 -2.90
N ASN A 45 14.60 0.63 -2.75
CA ASN A 45 15.50 -0.39 -2.19
C ASN A 45 15.15 -0.71 -0.72
N ILE A 46 14.76 0.29 0.07
CA ILE A 46 14.33 0.10 1.46
C ILE A 46 13.02 -0.71 1.51
N GLU A 47 12.04 -0.39 0.66
CA GLU A 47 10.78 -1.14 0.57
C GLU A 47 11.03 -2.61 0.21
N ASP A 48 11.89 -2.86 -0.78
CA ASP A 48 12.23 -4.22 -1.20
C ASP A 48 12.97 -4.97 -0.07
N LEU A 49 13.88 -4.30 0.67
CA LEU A 49 14.57 -4.89 1.82
C LEU A 49 13.57 -5.26 2.93
N ILE A 50 12.66 -4.35 3.27
CA ILE A 50 11.61 -4.60 4.28
C ILE A 50 10.74 -5.79 3.85
N PHE A 51 10.35 -5.85 2.58
CA PHE A 51 9.58 -6.96 2.03
C PHE A 51 10.32 -8.29 2.13
N TRP A 52 11.62 -8.31 1.80
CA TRP A 52 12.43 -9.53 1.90
C TRP A 52 12.61 -9.98 3.34
N VAL A 53 12.89 -9.07 4.27
CA VAL A 53 12.99 -9.39 5.71
C VAL A 53 11.67 -9.96 6.24
N PHE A 54 10.54 -9.33 5.89
CA PHE A 54 9.22 -9.82 6.24
C PHE A 54 8.94 -11.22 5.66
N THR A 55 9.28 -11.42 4.38
CA THR A 55 9.12 -12.72 3.70
C THR A 55 9.94 -13.82 4.36
N ILE A 56 11.20 -13.54 4.69
CA ILE A 56 12.08 -14.48 5.41
C ILE A 56 11.48 -14.81 6.76
N PHE A 57 10.99 -13.81 7.51
CA PHE A 57 10.37 -14.03 8.81
C PHE A 57 9.13 -14.94 8.71
N ILE A 58 8.23 -14.66 7.76
CA ILE A 58 7.03 -15.49 7.53
C ILE A 58 7.40 -16.92 7.14
N LEU A 59 8.36 -17.11 6.23
CA LEU A 59 8.80 -18.44 5.81
C LEU A 59 9.51 -19.18 6.95
N PHE A 60 10.28 -18.48 7.78
CA PHE A 60 10.93 -19.07 8.95
C PHE A 60 9.91 -19.53 9.99
N GLU A 61 8.93 -18.69 10.32
CA GLU A 61 7.84 -19.08 11.23
C GLU A 61 7.02 -20.25 10.68
N PHE A 62 6.76 -20.25 9.37
CA PHE A 62 6.11 -21.37 8.70
C PHE A 62 6.90 -22.69 8.85
N LEU A 63 8.21 -22.64 8.62
CA LEU A 63 9.12 -23.78 8.78
C LEU A 63 9.14 -24.30 10.21
N ARG A 64 9.23 -23.38 11.18
CA ARG A 64 9.25 -23.70 12.62
C ARG A 64 7.98 -24.42 13.05
N TYR A 65 6.82 -23.95 12.60
CA TYR A 65 5.53 -24.50 13.01
C TYR A 65 5.17 -25.81 12.29
N ASN A 66 5.37 -25.87 10.98
CA ASN A 66 4.85 -26.97 10.16
C ASN A 66 5.86 -28.08 9.88
N ASN A 67 7.15 -27.81 10.05
CA ASN A 67 8.19 -28.69 9.54
C ASN A 67 9.33 -28.94 10.53
N SER A 68 9.09 -28.72 11.82
CA SER A 68 10.11 -28.83 12.89
C SER A 68 11.38 -27.99 12.63
N GLY A 69 11.29 -26.96 11.78
CA GLY A 69 12.44 -26.17 11.34
C GLY A 69 13.31 -26.82 10.26
N GLU A 70 12.94 -27.98 9.72
CA GLU A 70 13.67 -28.61 8.61
C GLU A 70 13.46 -27.81 7.32
N PHE A 71 14.56 -27.39 6.70
CA PHE A 71 14.50 -26.70 5.42
C PHE A 71 14.22 -27.69 4.29
N ARG A 72 13.08 -27.54 3.60
CA ARG A 72 12.68 -28.39 2.47
C ARG A 72 12.48 -27.55 1.22
N GLY A 73 13.14 -27.93 0.11
CA GLY A 73 13.11 -27.16 -1.14
C GLY A 73 11.72 -26.94 -1.73
N PHE A 74 10.78 -27.87 -1.52
CA PHE A 74 9.41 -27.71 -1.99
C PHE A 74 8.67 -26.53 -1.35
N ILE A 75 9.12 -26.06 -0.17
CA ILE A 75 8.53 -24.90 0.52
C ILE A 75 8.76 -23.63 -0.30
N LEU A 76 9.99 -23.43 -0.79
CA LEU A 76 10.31 -22.33 -1.69
C LEU A 76 9.53 -22.43 -3.01
N ILE A 77 9.48 -23.63 -3.60
CA ILE A 77 8.77 -23.87 -4.86
C ILE A 77 7.27 -23.56 -4.69
N GLY A 78 6.64 -24.05 -3.63
CA GLY A 78 5.23 -23.79 -3.34
C GLY A 78 4.97 -22.30 -3.11
N CYS A 79 5.87 -21.60 -2.40
CA CYS A 79 5.78 -20.15 -2.24
C CYS A 79 5.83 -19.41 -3.59
N VAL A 80 6.75 -19.78 -4.47
CA VAL A 80 6.86 -19.18 -5.82
C VAL A 80 5.60 -19.47 -6.65
N ILE A 81 5.12 -20.71 -6.64
CA ILE A 81 3.88 -21.11 -7.33
C ILE A 81 2.70 -20.29 -6.82
N GLY A 82 2.55 -20.15 -5.50
CA GLY A 82 1.50 -19.34 -4.88
C GLY A 82 1.53 -17.89 -5.35
N SER A 83 2.71 -17.27 -5.33
CA SER A 83 2.90 -15.91 -5.83
C SER A 83 2.52 -15.80 -7.31
N ILE A 84 2.96 -16.73 -8.16
CA ILE A 84 2.62 -16.75 -9.59
C ILE A 84 1.11 -16.88 -9.81
N LEU A 85 0.44 -17.77 -9.06
CA LEU A 85 -1.01 -17.93 -9.10
C LEU A 85 -1.71 -16.62 -8.77
N TYR A 86 -1.28 -15.95 -7.70
CA TYR A 86 -1.81 -14.63 -7.34
C TYR A 86 -1.64 -13.61 -8.48
N PHE A 87 -0.41 -13.46 -9.02
CA PHE A 87 -0.12 -12.48 -10.06
C PHE A 87 -0.91 -12.74 -11.35
N SER A 88 -1.15 -14.02 -11.65
CA SER A 88 -1.88 -14.42 -12.85
C SER A 88 -3.39 -14.22 -12.73
N LEU A 89 -3.95 -14.44 -11.53
CA LEU A 89 -5.40 -14.45 -11.33
C LEU A 89 -5.95 -13.10 -10.86
N LEU A 90 -5.29 -12.42 -9.91
CA LEU A 90 -5.91 -11.35 -9.12
C LEU A 90 -5.17 -10.01 -9.18
N SER A 91 -3.90 -9.98 -9.55
CA SER A 91 -3.12 -8.74 -9.59
C SER A 91 -3.76 -7.66 -10.47
N ASN A 92 -4.31 -8.05 -11.63
CA ASN A 92 -5.00 -7.10 -12.51
C ASN A 92 -6.27 -6.49 -11.87
N ILE A 93 -6.98 -7.27 -11.06
CA ILE A 93 -8.19 -6.81 -10.36
C ILE A 93 -7.78 -5.83 -9.26
N LEU A 94 -6.81 -6.21 -8.43
CA LEU A 94 -6.31 -5.37 -7.34
C LEU A 94 -5.70 -4.08 -7.84
N PHE A 95 -4.97 -4.12 -8.96
CA PHE A 95 -4.44 -2.91 -9.60
C PHE A 95 -5.56 -1.94 -10.02
N LYS A 96 -6.61 -2.43 -10.69
CA LYS A 96 -7.77 -1.61 -11.10
C LYS A 96 -8.47 -0.99 -9.89
N MET A 97 -8.71 -1.80 -8.85
CA MET A 97 -9.30 -1.32 -7.59
C MET A 97 -8.43 -0.24 -6.94
N GLY A 98 -7.12 -0.45 -6.89
CA GLY A 98 -6.17 0.52 -6.35
C GLY A 98 -6.21 1.86 -7.07
N VAL A 99 -6.24 1.86 -8.41
CA VAL A 99 -6.35 3.10 -9.20
C VAL A 99 -7.66 3.84 -8.92
N ILE A 100 -8.79 3.12 -8.84
CA ILE A 100 -10.09 3.72 -8.52
C ILE A 100 -10.07 4.34 -7.12
N PHE A 101 -9.56 3.59 -6.14
CA PHE A 101 -9.45 4.05 -4.75
C PHE A 101 -8.63 5.34 -4.66
N LEU A 102 -7.51 5.41 -5.36
CA LEU A 102 -6.63 6.58 -5.32
C LEU A 102 -7.22 7.80 -6.03
N LYS A 103 -7.94 7.61 -7.14
CA LYS A 103 -8.73 8.69 -7.76
C LYS A 103 -9.75 9.25 -6.78
N TYR A 104 -10.39 8.38 -6.00
CA TYR A 104 -11.34 8.79 -4.97
C TYR A 104 -10.67 9.58 -3.83
N ILE A 105 -9.51 9.13 -3.33
CA ILE A 105 -8.72 9.87 -2.33
C ILE A 105 -8.34 11.25 -2.86
N ASN A 106 -7.82 11.34 -4.09
CA ASN A 106 -7.47 12.64 -4.70
C ASN A 106 -8.68 13.56 -4.86
N TYR A 107 -9.85 13.01 -5.19
CA TYR A 107 -11.09 13.78 -5.22
C TYR A 107 -11.44 14.36 -3.84
N LEU A 108 -11.35 13.57 -2.77
CA LEU A 108 -11.60 14.02 -1.40
C LEU A 108 -10.62 15.12 -0.96
N VAL A 109 -9.33 14.91 -1.20
CA VAL A 109 -8.28 15.89 -0.87
C VAL A 109 -8.52 17.22 -1.59
N ASN A 110 -8.80 17.19 -2.89
CA ASN A 110 -9.09 18.41 -3.66
C ASN A 110 -10.37 19.11 -3.18
N LYS A 111 -11.39 18.36 -2.79
CA LYS A 111 -12.63 18.92 -2.21
C LYS A 111 -12.35 19.63 -0.89
N LEU A 112 -11.54 19.03 -0.02
CA LEU A 112 -11.12 19.64 1.24
C LEU A 112 -10.32 20.92 1.01
N PHE A 113 -9.34 20.92 0.10
CA PHE A 113 -8.57 22.12 -0.24
C PHE A 113 -9.44 23.25 -0.78
N LYS A 114 -10.44 22.94 -1.63
CA LYS A 114 -11.40 23.95 -2.10
C LYS A 114 -12.21 24.54 -0.95
N LEU A 115 -12.66 23.72 -0.01
CA LEU A 115 -13.40 24.18 1.17
C LEU A 115 -12.54 25.10 2.04
N LEU A 116 -11.29 24.73 2.30
CA LEU A 116 -10.35 25.53 3.07
C LEU A 116 -10.05 26.88 2.38
N ASN A 117 -9.82 26.87 1.07
CA ASN A 117 -9.62 28.10 0.29
C ASN A 117 -10.88 28.98 0.27
N PHE A 118 -12.07 28.39 0.22
CA PHE A 118 -13.33 29.11 0.32
C PHE A 118 -13.46 29.79 1.68
N ILE A 119 -13.21 29.08 2.78
CA ILE A 119 -13.24 29.66 4.14
C ILE A 119 -12.22 30.81 4.27
N ASN A 120 -11.00 30.62 3.78
CA ASN A 120 -9.96 31.65 3.76
C ASN A 120 -10.28 32.87 2.88
N PHE A 121 -11.13 32.71 1.88
CA PHE A 121 -11.61 33.82 1.06
C PHE A 121 -12.64 34.66 1.84
N PHE A 122 -13.61 34.01 2.48
CA PHE A 122 -14.64 34.69 3.27
C PHE A 122 -14.09 35.43 4.49
N SER A 123 -13.04 34.92 5.12
CA SER A 123 -12.38 35.61 6.24
C SER A 123 -11.68 36.92 5.85
N LYS A 124 -11.36 37.14 4.56
CA LYS A 124 -10.72 38.37 4.07
C LYS A 124 -11.71 39.49 3.75
N ILE A 125 -13.01 39.19 3.63
CA ILE A 125 -14.07 40.16 3.30
C ILE A 125 -14.17 41.32 4.31
N PRO A 126 -14.24 41.08 5.65
CA PRO A 126 -14.35 42.18 6.62
C PRO A 126 -13.10 43.07 6.65
N LEU A 127 -11.89 42.49 6.51
CA LEU A 127 -10.63 43.23 6.43
C LEU A 127 -10.56 44.16 5.21
N LEU A 128 -11.09 43.73 4.07
CA LEU A 128 -11.17 44.56 2.87
C LEU A 128 -12.18 45.70 3.05
N SER A 129 -13.33 45.40 3.68
CA SER A 129 -14.37 46.39 3.94
C SER A 129 -13.90 47.51 4.88
N GLU A 130 -13.11 47.19 5.91
CA GLU A 130 -12.53 48.18 6.82
C GLU A 130 -11.50 49.08 6.11
N LYS A 131 -10.62 48.52 5.27
CA LYS A 131 -9.67 49.31 4.47
C LYS A 131 -10.37 50.30 3.55
N ILE A 132 -11.47 49.90 2.90
CA ILE A 132 -12.25 50.77 2.02
C ILE A 132 -12.92 51.91 2.83
N ARG A 133 -13.49 51.61 4.01
CA ARG A 133 -14.10 52.61 4.90
C ARG A 133 -13.10 53.70 5.32
N VAL A 134 -11.89 53.31 5.69
CA VAL A 134 -10.83 54.26 6.09
C VAL A 134 -10.39 55.14 4.91
N LEU A 135 -10.24 54.58 3.70
CA LEU A 135 -9.87 55.33 2.51
C LEU A 135 -10.94 56.35 2.09
N TYR A 136 -12.22 55.95 2.17
CA TYR A 136 -13.35 56.84 1.87
C TYR A 136 -13.40 58.03 2.84
N ASN A 137 -13.30 57.78 4.15
CA ASN A 137 -13.30 58.85 5.16
C ASN A 137 -12.10 59.79 5.01
N LYS A 138 -10.92 59.27 4.65
CA LYS A 138 -9.73 60.11 4.42
C LYS A 138 -9.87 61.02 3.20
N LYS A 139 -10.62 60.61 2.18
CA LYS A 139 -10.88 61.42 0.98
C LYS A 139 -11.88 62.54 1.24
N ASN A 140 -12.90 62.30 2.07
CA ASN A 140 -13.93 63.29 2.40
C ASN A 140 -13.50 64.34 3.44
N MET A 141 -12.38 64.14 4.15
CA MET A 141 -11.82 65.13 5.08
C MET A 141 -10.81 66.10 4.43
N LYS A 142 -10.63 66.04 3.11
CA LYS A 142 -9.89 67.03 2.31
C LYS A 142 -10.87 67.83 1.49
#